data_AF-A0A6M1YZN9-F1
#
_entry.id   AF-A0A6M1YZN9-F1
#
_cell.length_a   1.000
_cell.length_b   1.000
_cell.length_c   1.000
_cell.angle_alpha   90.00
_cell.angle_beta   90.00
_cell.angle_gamma   90.00
#
_symmetry.space_group_name_H-M   'P 1'
#
loop_
_entity.id
_entity.type
_entity.pdbx_description
1 polymer ?
#
loop_
_entity_poly.entity_id
_entity_poly.type
_entity_poly.pdbx_seq_one_letter_code
_entity_poly.pdbx_strand_id
1 'polypeptide(L)'
;MSPLKNLPTSELPRERLLRDGVQALSIQELIAILLGTGTKGKTVLSLAQDLLIHFGGMEGLINASVEELIEMKGIGKAKAILLKAAFGIASRASKEKRVVENKVTTIDDVVAIAEPEIGDLQQEALLVILRDVKSCLIHAEVISLGTLSEVLVHPREVFRPALRHGAYSLIICHNHPSGDPTPSDADIRLTKQLLESSRIMGIPLVDHIIIGKGKHHSMRRSSIWEA
;
A
#
# COMPACT_ATOMS: atom_id res chain seq x y z
N MET A 1 -24.38 37.26 -8.07
CA MET A 1 -23.10 37.80 -7.56
C MET A 1 -22.33 36.67 -6.90
N SER A 2 -21.05 36.49 -7.22
CA SER A 2 -20.28 35.30 -6.83
C SER A 2 -19.76 35.39 -5.39
N PRO A 3 -19.94 34.36 -4.52
CA PRO A 3 -19.69 34.43 -3.07
C PRO A 3 -18.24 34.69 -2.64
N LEU A 4 -17.23 34.46 -3.52
CA LEU A 4 -15.84 34.82 -3.23
C LEU A 4 -15.58 36.33 -3.16
N LYS A 5 -16.42 37.16 -3.80
CA LYS A 5 -16.24 38.63 -3.75
C LYS A 5 -16.54 39.23 -2.37
N ASN A 6 -17.13 38.45 -1.46
CA ASN A 6 -17.61 38.90 -0.15
C ASN A 6 -16.91 38.21 1.03
N LEU A 7 -15.96 37.30 0.78
CA LEU A 7 -15.15 36.74 1.86
C LEU A 7 -14.14 37.81 2.30
N PRO A 8 -13.99 38.05 3.61
CA PRO A 8 -12.89 38.86 4.12
C PRO A 8 -11.58 38.34 3.53
N THR A 9 -10.64 39.23 3.19
CA THR A 9 -9.34 38.83 2.62
C THR A 9 -8.63 37.77 3.48
N SER A 10 -8.85 37.79 4.80
CA SER A 10 -8.33 36.80 5.74
C SER A 10 -8.91 35.39 5.61
N GLU A 11 -10.06 35.24 4.97
CA GLU A 11 -10.75 33.96 4.76
C GLU A 11 -10.46 33.36 3.37
N LEU A 12 -9.68 34.05 2.54
CA LEU A 12 -9.27 33.52 1.26
C LEU A 12 -8.25 32.38 1.46
N PRO A 13 -8.31 31.30 0.65
CA PRO A 13 -7.51 30.10 0.90
C PRO A 13 -6.00 30.34 1.01
N ARG A 14 -5.43 31.24 0.19
CA ARG A 14 -3.97 31.48 0.19
C ARG A 14 -3.53 32.18 1.48
N GLU A 15 -4.34 33.12 1.94
CA GLU A 15 -4.15 33.92 3.13
C GLU A 15 -4.32 33.06 4.38
N ARG A 16 -5.32 32.17 4.39
CA ARG A 16 -5.46 31.14 5.43
C ARG A 16 -4.28 30.18 5.47
N LEU A 17 -3.78 29.74 4.30
CA LEU A 17 -2.60 28.86 4.25
C LEU A 17 -1.37 29.53 4.86
N LEU A 18 -1.17 30.83 4.60
CA LEU A 18 -0.07 31.61 5.18
C LEU A 18 -0.22 31.83 6.68
N ARG A 19 -1.44 32.07 7.18
CA ARG A 19 -1.70 32.38 8.58
C ARG A 19 -1.76 31.14 9.47
N ASP A 20 -2.50 30.12 9.03
CA ASP A 20 -2.90 28.97 9.85
C ASP A 20 -2.22 27.65 9.41
N GLY A 21 -1.52 27.67 8.27
CA GLY A 21 -0.85 26.51 7.70
C GLY A 21 -1.80 25.59 6.91
N VAL A 22 -1.20 24.65 6.16
CA VAL A 22 -1.91 23.75 5.25
C VAL A 22 -2.96 22.86 5.94
N GLN A 23 -2.74 22.52 7.22
CA GLN A 23 -3.63 21.63 7.98
C GLN A 23 -4.98 22.26 8.34
N ALA A 24 -5.08 23.59 8.30
CA ALA A 24 -6.31 24.31 8.59
C ALA A 24 -7.26 24.40 7.37
N LEU A 25 -6.79 23.99 6.19
CA LEU A 25 -7.55 24.07 4.95
C LEU A 25 -8.26 22.77 4.64
N SER A 26 -9.48 22.90 4.12
CA SER A 26 -10.20 21.80 3.52
C SER A 26 -9.58 21.36 2.19
N ILE A 27 -9.87 20.13 1.76
CA ILE A 27 -9.47 19.62 0.44
C ILE A 27 -9.96 20.55 -0.69
N GLN A 28 -11.19 21.06 -0.57
CA GLN A 28 -11.75 22.01 -1.53
C GLN A 28 -10.88 23.26 -1.67
N GLU A 29 -10.40 23.81 -0.55
CA GLU A 29 -9.53 24.99 -0.52
C GLU A 29 -8.16 24.71 -1.13
N LEU A 30 -7.56 23.55 -0.84
CA LEU A 30 -6.29 23.13 -1.42
C LEU A 30 -6.38 23.01 -2.95
N ILE A 31 -7.44 22.39 -3.46
CA ILE A 31 -7.71 22.32 -4.91
C ILE A 31 -7.90 23.74 -5.45
N ALA A 32 -8.64 24.60 -4.77
CA ALA A 32 -8.87 25.96 -5.22
C ALA A 32 -7.57 26.78 -5.33
N ILE A 33 -6.63 26.58 -4.41
CA ILE A 33 -5.29 27.19 -4.48
C ILE A 33 -4.55 26.72 -5.73
N LEU A 34 -4.55 25.41 -6.01
CA LEU A 34 -3.93 24.82 -7.20
C LEU A 34 -4.55 25.37 -8.49
N LEU A 35 -5.88 25.44 -8.57
CA LEU A 35 -6.57 25.99 -9.73
C LEU A 35 -6.28 27.49 -9.95
N GLY A 36 -6.01 28.21 -8.85
CA GLY A 36 -5.64 29.62 -8.80
C GLY A 36 -6.78 30.59 -9.09
N THR A 37 -7.55 30.35 -10.15
CA THR A 37 -8.67 31.20 -10.57
C THR A 37 -9.90 30.36 -10.93
N GLY A 38 -11.07 30.99 -10.84
CA GLY A 38 -12.33 30.39 -11.27
C GLY A 38 -12.51 30.41 -12.79
N THR A 39 -13.76 30.44 -13.22
CA THR A 39 -14.14 30.68 -14.62
C THR A 39 -15.28 31.70 -14.67
N LYS A 40 -15.66 32.16 -15.87
CA LYS A 40 -16.76 33.13 -16.02
C LYS A 40 -18.04 32.58 -15.36
N GLY A 41 -18.52 33.28 -14.33
CA GLY A 41 -19.73 32.92 -13.57
C GLY A 41 -19.52 31.94 -12.41
N LYS A 42 -18.32 31.39 -12.20
CA LYS A 42 -18.02 30.47 -11.08
C LYS A 42 -16.74 30.85 -10.33
N THR A 43 -16.81 30.79 -9.02
CA THR A 43 -15.66 30.99 -8.13
C THR A 43 -14.69 29.81 -8.21
N VAL A 44 -13.43 30.02 -7.83
CA VAL A 44 -12.45 28.91 -7.79
C VAL A 44 -12.83 27.85 -6.74
N LEU A 45 -13.41 28.26 -5.60
CA LEU A 45 -13.95 27.34 -4.59
C LEU A 45 -15.14 26.52 -5.11
N SER A 46 -16.07 27.14 -5.84
CA SER A 46 -17.18 26.40 -6.45
C SER A 46 -16.68 25.44 -7.52
N LEU A 47 -15.70 25.85 -8.33
CA LEU A 47 -15.10 24.98 -9.34
C LEU A 47 -14.37 23.78 -8.71
N ALA A 48 -13.68 23.98 -7.58
CA ALA A 48 -13.05 22.91 -6.81
C ALA A 48 -14.10 21.94 -6.21
N GLN A 49 -15.21 22.47 -5.71
CA GLN A 49 -16.31 21.64 -5.21
C GLN A 49 -16.95 20.81 -6.33
N ASP A 50 -17.17 21.43 -7.49
CA ASP A 50 -17.75 20.74 -8.64
C ASP A 50 -16.86 19.59 -9.12
N LEU A 51 -15.53 19.77 -9.10
CA LEU A 51 -14.58 18.68 -9.39
C LEU A 51 -14.78 17.51 -8.43
N LEU A 52 -14.81 17.78 -7.12
CA LEU A 52 -14.97 16.74 -6.12
C LEU A 52 -16.32 16.01 -6.26
N ILE A 53 -17.40 16.74 -6.54
CA ILE A 53 -18.72 16.12 -6.74
C ILE A 53 -18.73 15.29 -8.02
N HIS A 54 -18.25 15.84 -9.13
CA HIS A 54 -18.31 15.20 -10.44
C HIS A 54 -17.51 13.89 -10.49
N PHE A 55 -16.34 13.86 -9.86
CA PHE A 55 -15.48 12.68 -9.82
C PHE A 55 -15.68 11.80 -8.56
N GLY A 56 -16.73 12.03 -7.77
CA GLY A 56 -17.05 11.17 -6.62
C GLY A 56 -16.02 11.24 -5.47
N GLY A 57 -15.38 12.39 -5.28
CA GLY A 57 -14.40 12.66 -4.24
C GLY A 57 -12.96 12.71 -4.76
N MET A 58 -11.99 12.68 -3.83
CA MET A 58 -10.57 12.80 -4.18
C MET A 58 -10.05 11.60 -4.98
N GLU A 59 -10.50 10.40 -4.65
CA GLU A 59 -10.00 9.19 -5.32
C GLU A 59 -10.33 9.21 -6.81
N GLY A 60 -11.59 9.45 -7.17
CA GLY A 60 -11.95 9.57 -8.58
C GLY A 60 -11.29 10.77 -9.26
N LEU A 61 -11.11 11.90 -8.55
CA LEU A 61 -10.42 13.06 -9.11
C LEU A 61 -8.93 12.78 -9.42
N ILE A 62 -8.25 11.99 -8.57
CA ILE A 62 -6.86 11.58 -8.80
C ILE A 62 -6.77 10.66 -10.02
N ASN A 63 -7.75 9.75 -10.17
CA ASN A 63 -7.78 8.74 -11.22
C ASN A 63 -8.23 9.29 -12.58
N ALA A 64 -8.96 10.40 -12.61
CA ALA A 64 -9.38 11.07 -13.84
C ALA A 64 -8.19 11.35 -14.78
N SER A 65 -8.39 11.07 -16.06
CA SER A 65 -7.47 11.40 -17.16
C SER A 65 -7.42 12.91 -17.40
N VAL A 66 -6.43 13.37 -18.17
CA VAL A 66 -6.34 14.79 -18.53
C VAL A 66 -7.53 15.18 -19.42
N GLU A 67 -7.96 14.27 -20.27
CA GLU A 67 -9.07 14.39 -21.19
C GLU A 67 -10.38 14.60 -20.44
N GLU A 68 -10.71 13.71 -19.49
CA GLU A 68 -11.90 13.82 -18.63
C GLU A 68 -11.89 15.12 -17.81
N LEU A 69 -10.73 15.53 -17.30
CA LEU A 69 -10.62 16.80 -16.58
C LEU A 69 -10.91 18.02 -17.47
N ILE A 70 -10.49 17.99 -18.73
CA ILE A 70 -10.70 19.09 -19.69
C ILE A 70 -12.17 19.22 -20.12
N GLU A 71 -12.94 18.13 -20.09
CA GLU A 71 -14.38 18.17 -20.37
C GLU A 71 -15.15 19.03 -19.36
N MET A 72 -14.61 19.23 -18.16
CA MET A 72 -15.21 20.12 -17.18
C MET A 72 -15.06 21.60 -17.54
N LYS A 73 -16.20 22.28 -17.67
CA LYS A 73 -16.27 23.73 -17.90
C LYS A 73 -15.51 24.51 -16.81
N GLY A 74 -14.41 25.15 -17.21
CA GLY A 74 -13.55 25.94 -16.32
C GLY A 74 -12.19 25.31 -16.03
N ILE A 75 -11.98 24.07 -16.46
CA ILE A 75 -10.72 23.33 -16.41
C ILE A 75 -10.16 23.24 -17.82
N GLY A 76 -9.26 24.17 -18.16
CA GLY A 76 -8.48 24.06 -19.38
C GLY A 76 -7.27 23.13 -19.21
N LYS A 77 -6.60 22.82 -20.32
CA LYS A 77 -5.40 21.98 -20.37
C LYS A 77 -4.36 22.33 -19.29
N ALA A 78 -4.11 23.62 -19.05
CA ALA A 78 -3.15 24.07 -18.03
C ALA A 78 -3.56 23.65 -16.61
N LYS A 79 -4.83 23.82 -16.22
CA LYS A 79 -5.33 23.44 -14.88
C LYS A 79 -5.37 21.92 -14.71
N ALA A 80 -5.77 21.18 -15.76
CA ALA A 80 -5.77 19.72 -15.75
C ALA A 80 -4.35 19.16 -15.55
N ILE A 81 -3.38 19.65 -16.32
CA ILE A 81 -1.96 19.24 -16.19
C ILE A 81 -1.43 19.57 -14.80
N LEU A 82 -1.74 20.76 -14.27
CA LEU A 82 -1.29 21.17 -12.94
C LEU A 82 -1.83 20.25 -11.83
N LEU A 83 -3.10 19.87 -11.89
CA LEU A 83 -3.69 18.92 -10.95
C LEU A 83 -3.00 17.55 -11.05
N LYS A 84 -2.85 17.00 -12.27
CA LYS A 84 -2.17 15.71 -12.46
C LYS A 84 -0.71 15.75 -12.00
N ALA A 85 -0.01 16.86 -12.21
CA ALA A 85 1.35 17.04 -11.72
C ALA A 85 1.38 17.04 -10.17
N ALA A 86 0.49 17.81 -9.53
CA ALA A 86 0.39 17.85 -8.07
C ALA A 86 0.09 16.46 -7.47
N PHE A 87 -0.87 15.73 -8.02
CA PHE A 87 -1.18 14.36 -7.58
C PHE A 87 -0.02 13.40 -7.84
N GLY A 88 0.66 13.54 -8.97
CA GLY A 88 1.84 12.74 -9.29
C GLY A 88 3.01 12.99 -8.35
N ILE A 89 3.22 14.23 -7.90
CA ILE A 89 4.22 14.58 -6.87
C ILE A 89 3.83 13.98 -5.53
N ALA A 90 2.58 14.20 -5.09
CA ALA A 90 2.09 13.66 -3.83
C ALA A 90 2.19 12.11 -3.78
N SER A 91 1.83 11.43 -4.87
CA SER A 91 1.95 9.97 -4.99
C SER A 91 3.40 9.50 -4.87
N ARG A 92 4.35 10.20 -5.52
CA ARG A 92 5.79 9.86 -5.43
C ARG A 92 6.35 10.12 -4.04
N ALA A 93 6.04 11.27 -3.43
CA ALA A 93 6.47 11.60 -2.08
C ALA A 93 5.94 10.58 -1.05
N SER A 94 4.67 10.18 -1.17
CA SER A 94 4.08 9.13 -0.32
C SER A 94 4.76 7.77 -0.53
N LYS A 95 5.11 7.42 -1.77
CA LYS A 95 5.86 6.18 -2.08
C LYS A 95 7.29 6.23 -1.52
N GLU A 96 8.00 7.34 -1.65
CA GLU A 96 9.34 7.52 -1.08
C GLU A 96 9.34 7.42 0.44
N LYS A 97 8.36 8.04 1.11
CA LYS A 97 8.20 7.92 2.56
C LYS A 97 7.90 6.47 2.98
N ARG A 98 7.04 5.78 2.23
CA ARG A 98 6.71 4.36 2.46
C ARG A 98 7.91 3.43 2.25
N VAL A 99 8.82 3.74 1.31
CA VAL A 99 10.07 2.99 1.08
C VAL A 99 11.05 3.13 2.25
N VAL A 100 11.07 4.28 2.93
CA VAL A 100 11.95 4.51 4.09
C VAL A 100 11.38 3.89 5.36
N GLU A 101 10.06 3.91 5.56
CA GLU A 101 9.40 3.42 6.80
C GLU A 101 9.07 1.92 6.78
N ASN A 102 9.02 1.26 5.61
CA ASN A 102 8.59 -0.15 5.50
C ASN A 102 9.71 -1.14 5.09
N LYS A 103 10.96 -0.92 5.52
CA LYS A 103 12.00 -1.93 5.29
C LYS A 103 11.70 -3.19 6.11
N VAL A 104 11.74 -4.34 5.46
CA VAL A 104 11.59 -5.67 6.07
C VAL A 104 12.90 -6.40 5.89
N THR A 105 13.82 -6.18 6.82
CA THR A 105 15.22 -6.64 6.74
C THR A 105 15.60 -7.61 7.84
N THR A 106 14.94 -7.51 9.00
CA THR A 106 15.16 -8.36 10.15
C THR A 106 13.99 -9.32 10.35
N ILE A 107 14.19 -10.34 11.18
CA ILE A 107 13.10 -11.23 11.58
C ILE A 107 12.04 -10.49 12.42
N ASP A 108 12.46 -9.52 13.22
CA ASP A 108 11.55 -8.71 14.03
C ASP A 108 10.63 -7.86 13.15
N ASP A 109 11.14 -7.33 12.03
CA ASP A 109 10.31 -6.62 11.04
C ASP A 109 9.23 -7.54 10.45
N VAL A 110 9.58 -8.80 10.18
CA VAL A 110 8.67 -9.82 9.65
C VAL A 110 7.61 -10.20 10.68
N VAL A 111 8.01 -10.44 11.92
CA VAL A 111 7.11 -10.80 13.02
C VAL A 111 6.16 -9.65 13.33
N ALA A 112 6.63 -8.40 13.33
CA ALA A 112 5.78 -7.23 13.53
C ALA A 112 4.68 -7.08 12.47
N ILE A 113 4.88 -7.64 11.27
CA ILE A 113 3.86 -7.70 10.21
C ILE A 113 2.96 -8.93 10.40
N ALA A 114 3.54 -10.09 10.71
CA ALA A 114 2.81 -11.34 10.73
C ALA A 114 1.95 -11.55 11.98
N GLU A 115 2.45 -11.17 13.15
CA GLU A 115 1.79 -11.43 14.44
C GLU A 115 0.39 -10.81 14.53
N PRO A 116 0.15 -9.53 14.11
CA PRO A 116 -1.20 -8.96 14.09
C PRO A 116 -2.17 -9.64 13.11
N GLU A 117 -1.65 -10.23 12.02
CA GLU A 117 -2.45 -10.81 10.95
C GLU A 117 -2.83 -12.28 11.24
N ILE A 118 -1.91 -13.06 11.79
CA ILE A 118 -2.08 -14.52 11.95
C ILE A 118 -1.79 -15.05 13.37
N GLY A 119 -1.16 -14.28 14.25
CA GLY A 119 -0.65 -14.77 15.54
C GLY A 119 -1.73 -15.32 16.49
N ASP A 120 -2.90 -14.66 16.56
CA ASP A 120 -4.00 -15.03 17.47
C ASP A 120 -5.04 -15.99 16.84
N LEU A 121 -4.84 -16.38 15.58
CA LEU A 121 -5.77 -17.27 14.88
C LEU A 121 -5.76 -18.66 15.52
N GLN A 122 -6.96 -19.18 15.78
CA GLN A 122 -7.16 -20.53 16.35
C GLN A 122 -6.97 -21.67 15.33
N GLN A 123 -6.73 -21.32 14.08
CA GLN A 123 -6.38 -22.22 12.99
C GLN A 123 -5.06 -21.76 12.38
N GLU A 124 -4.33 -22.69 11.77
CA GLU A 124 -3.13 -22.35 11.01
C GLU A 124 -3.50 -21.50 9.79
N ALA A 125 -2.67 -20.51 9.52
CA ALA A 125 -2.83 -19.57 8.44
C ALA A 125 -1.47 -19.32 7.80
N LEU A 126 -1.42 -19.27 6.47
CA LEU A 126 -0.20 -18.96 5.73
C LEU A 126 -0.30 -17.54 5.17
N LEU A 127 0.62 -16.68 5.61
CA LEU A 127 0.82 -15.32 5.17
C LEU A 127 1.99 -15.28 4.19
N VAL A 128 1.86 -14.51 3.12
CA VAL A 128 2.99 -14.14 2.25
C VAL A 128 3.30 -12.66 2.42
N ILE A 129 4.58 -12.33 2.54
CA ILE A 129 5.10 -10.97 2.65
C ILE A 129 5.97 -10.71 1.43
N LEU A 130 5.61 -9.72 0.64
CA LEU A 130 6.21 -9.41 -0.64
C LEU A 130 7.13 -8.20 -0.51
N ARG A 131 8.35 -8.30 -1.04
CA ARG A 131 9.35 -7.22 -0.98
C ARG A 131 9.85 -6.80 -2.34
N ASP A 132 10.22 -5.54 -2.45
CA ASP A 132 10.90 -4.99 -3.63
C ASP A 132 12.42 -5.26 -3.59
N VAL A 133 13.14 -4.76 -4.61
CA VAL A 133 14.61 -4.88 -4.74
C VAL A 133 15.39 -4.19 -3.61
N LYS A 134 14.75 -3.32 -2.81
CA LYS A 134 15.33 -2.61 -1.67
C LYS A 134 14.90 -3.22 -0.33
N SER A 135 14.28 -4.40 -0.36
CA SER A 135 13.69 -5.09 0.80
C SER A 135 12.56 -4.32 1.48
N CYS A 136 11.87 -3.44 0.76
CA CYS A 136 10.71 -2.72 1.28
C CYS A 136 9.43 -3.54 1.08
N LEU A 137 8.54 -3.52 2.07
CA LEU A 137 7.22 -4.17 1.99
C LEU A 137 6.40 -3.59 0.84
N ILE A 138 6.04 -4.44 -0.12
CA ILE A 138 5.08 -4.14 -1.18
C ILE A 138 3.67 -4.46 -0.68
N HIS A 139 3.48 -5.67 -0.15
CA HIS A 139 2.19 -6.22 0.23
C HIS A 139 2.37 -7.39 1.20
N ALA A 140 1.35 -7.65 2.00
CA ALA A 140 1.23 -8.88 2.78
C ALA A 140 -0.21 -9.38 2.67
N GLU A 141 -0.41 -10.69 2.44
CA GLU A 141 -1.76 -11.27 2.37
C GLU A 141 -1.78 -12.73 2.84
N VAL A 142 -2.84 -13.11 3.55
CA VAL A 142 -3.09 -14.48 3.97
C VAL A 142 -3.67 -15.26 2.78
N ILE A 143 -2.99 -16.34 2.39
CA ILE A 143 -3.33 -17.15 1.21
C ILE A 143 -3.97 -18.49 1.55
N SER A 144 -3.93 -18.91 2.81
CA SER A 144 -4.54 -20.15 3.27
C SER A 144 -4.97 -20.03 4.73
N LEU A 145 -6.10 -20.67 5.07
CA LEU A 145 -6.64 -20.83 6.42
C LEU A 145 -7.03 -22.31 6.60
N GLY A 146 -6.60 -22.93 7.70
CA GLY A 146 -6.84 -24.34 8.01
C GLY A 146 -5.55 -25.12 8.26
N THR A 147 -5.65 -26.39 8.63
CA THR A 147 -4.47 -27.25 8.88
C THR A 147 -3.55 -27.31 7.67
N LEU A 148 -2.27 -26.97 7.85
CA LEU A 148 -1.14 -27.22 6.94
C LEU A 148 -0.84 -28.72 6.80
N SER A 149 -1.89 -29.55 6.79
CA SER A 149 -1.83 -30.90 6.28
C SER A 149 -1.34 -30.88 4.83
N GLU A 150 -0.53 -31.88 4.46
CA GLU A 150 0.40 -31.97 3.33
C GLU A 150 -0.15 -31.64 1.90
N VAL A 151 -1.42 -31.24 1.76
CA VAL A 151 -2.13 -31.18 0.49
C VAL A 151 -2.65 -29.77 0.14
N LEU A 152 -2.67 -28.78 1.04
CA LEU A 152 -3.48 -27.57 0.81
C LEU A 152 -2.75 -26.34 0.24
N VAL A 153 -1.46 -26.14 0.48
CA VAL A 153 -0.75 -24.96 -0.06
C VAL A 153 0.08 -25.33 -1.27
N HIS A 154 -0.52 -25.16 -2.45
CA HIS A 154 0.18 -25.34 -3.72
C HIS A 154 1.12 -24.14 -3.99
N PRO A 155 2.36 -24.34 -4.48
CA PRO A 155 3.29 -23.24 -4.79
C PRO A 155 2.66 -22.13 -5.65
N ARG A 156 1.80 -22.49 -6.62
CA ARG A 156 1.08 -21.48 -7.42
C ARG A 156 0.34 -20.44 -6.58
N GLU A 157 -0.27 -20.82 -5.46
CA GLU A 157 -1.02 -19.88 -4.62
C GLU A 157 -0.07 -18.99 -3.82
N VAL A 158 1.12 -19.49 -3.46
CA VAL A 158 2.20 -18.70 -2.83
C VAL A 158 2.81 -17.67 -3.80
N PHE A 159 3.09 -18.08 -5.04
CA PHE A 159 3.74 -17.20 -6.03
C PHE A 159 2.76 -16.31 -6.80
N ARG A 160 1.46 -16.60 -6.81
CA ARG A 160 0.44 -15.78 -7.48
C ARG A 160 0.42 -14.32 -6.97
N PRO A 161 0.39 -14.04 -5.65
CA PRO A 161 0.62 -12.72 -5.08
C PRO A 161 1.90 -12.03 -5.58
N ALA A 162 3.01 -12.76 -5.58
CA ALA A 162 4.31 -12.23 -5.97
C ALA A 162 4.31 -11.77 -7.43
N LEU A 163 3.71 -12.56 -8.32
CA LEU A 163 3.54 -12.20 -9.73
C LEU A 163 2.58 -11.00 -9.91
N ARG A 164 1.43 -11.02 -9.23
CA ARG A 164 0.41 -9.97 -9.31
C ARG A 164 0.95 -8.59 -8.91
N HIS A 165 1.78 -8.55 -7.87
CA HIS A 165 2.31 -7.32 -7.30
C HIS A 165 3.72 -6.96 -7.79
N GLY A 166 4.31 -7.76 -8.69
CA GLY A 166 5.66 -7.53 -9.22
C GLY A 166 6.74 -7.59 -8.14
N ALA A 167 6.62 -8.55 -7.21
CA ALA A 167 7.54 -8.69 -6.10
C ALA A 167 8.92 -9.16 -6.56
N TYR A 168 9.96 -8.61 -5.94
CA TYR A 168 11.34 -9.07 -6.17
C TYR A 168 11.64 -10.33 -5.36
N SER A 169 11.15 -10.39 -4.11
CA SER A 169 11.32 -11.54 -3.23
C SER A 169 10.12 -11.71 -2.33
N LEU A 170 9.97 -12.89 -1.72
CA LEU A 170 8.91 -13.16 -0.75
C LEU A 170 9.45 -13.82 0.52
N ILE A 171 8.73 -13.62 1.60
CA ILE A 171 8.88 -14.32 2.89
C ILE A 171 7.52 -14.97 3.16
N ILE A 172 7.51 -16.19 3.67
CA ILE A 172 6.27 -16.83 4.12
C ILE A 172 6.26 -16.90 5.65
N CYS A 173 5.08 -16.76 6.24
CA CYS A 173 4.88 -16.95 7.67
C CYS A 173 3.65 -17.81 7.91
N HIS A 174 3.70 -18.71 8.88
CA HIS A 174 2.51 -19.35 9.40
C HIS A 174 2.49 -19.40 10.91
N ASN A 175 1.29 -19.45 11.49
CA ASN A 175 1.13 -19.58 12.93
C ASN A 175 0.93 -21.05 13.32
N HIS A 176 1.45 -21.43 14.48
CA HIS A 176 1.09 -22.66 15.18
C HIS A 176 0.15 -22.30 16.34
N PRO A 177 -1.16 -22.63 16.28
CA PRO A 177 -2.11 -22.36 17.36
C PRO A 177 -1.73 -23.01 18.71
N SER A 178 -0.92 -24.08 18.67
CA SER A 178 -0.32 -24.70 19.86
C SER A 178 0.61 -23.76 20.64
N GLY A 179 1.13 -22.74 19.98
CA GLY A 179 2.08 -21.77 20.51
C GLY A 179 3.56 -22.18 20.43
N ASP A 180 3.86 -23.43 20.03
CA ASP A 180 5.23 -23.91 19.82
C ASP A 180 5.66 -23.70 18.36
N PRO A 181 6.64 -22.82 18.07
CA PRO A 181 7.07 -22.54 16.70
C PRO A 181 8.06 -23.60 16.15
N THR A 182 8.24 -24.73 16.82
CA THR A 182 9.09 -25.82 16.32
C THR A 182 8.53 -26.36 14.99
N PRO A 183 9.36 -26.45 13.92
CA PRO A 183 8.89 -26.90 12.62
C PRO A 183 8.49 -28.37 12.63
N SER A 184 7.35 -28.66 12.01
CA SER A 184 6.90 -30.01 11.71
C SER A 184 7.57 -30.55 10.44
N ASP A 185 7.47 -31.86 10.21
CA ASP A 185 7.95 -32.45 8.95
C ASP A 185 7.19 -31.90 7.72
N ALA A 186 5.93 -31.49 7.89
CA ALA A 186 5.13 -30.86 6.84
C ALA A 186 5.68 -29.47 6.48
N ASP A 187 6.08 -28.68 7.48
CA ASP A 187 6.71 -27.37 7.27
C ASP A 187 8.03 -27.51 6.51
N ILE A 188 8.83 -28.52 6.87
CA ILE A 188 10.10 -28.83 6.19
C ILE A 188 9.85 -29.20 4.72
N ARG A 189 8.85 -30.06 4.44
CA ARG A 189 8.50 -30.44 3.06
C ARG A 189 8.01 -29.25 2.25
N LEU A 190 7.10 -28.45 2.79
CA LEU A 190 6.58 -27.24 2.15
C LEU A 190 7.72 -26.28 1.83
N THR A 191 8.61 -26.03 2.79
CA THR A 191 9.76 -25.13 2.61
C THR A 191 10.63 -25.57 1.44
N LYS A 192 10.98 -26.86 1.37
CA LYS A 192 11.81 -27.39 0.28
C LYS A 192 11.14 -27.21 -1.08
N GLN A 193 9.84 -27.55 -1.18
CA GLN A 193 9.09 -27.38 -2.41
C GLN A 193 9.02 -25.92 -2.87
N LEU A 194 8.88 -24.98 -1.93
CA LEU A 194 8.84 -23.55 -2.24
C LEU A 194 10.22 -22.99 -2.59
N LEU A 195 11.30 -23.48 -1.97
CA LEU A 195 12.67 -23.14 -2.35
C LEU A 195 12.95 -23.56 -3.80
N GLU A 196 12.61 -24.79 -4.19
CA GLU A 196 12.74 -25.27 -5.57
C GLU A 196 11.91 -24.43 -6.53
N SER A 197 10.64 -24.17 -6.19
CA SER A 197 9.74 -23.34 -7.00
C SER A 197 10.29 -21.91 -7.15
N SER A 198 10.86 -21.33 -6.09
CA SER A 198 11.41 -19.97 -6.09
C SER A 198 12.53 -19.79 -7.10
N ARG A 199 13.36 -20.84 -7.28
CA ARG A 199 14.46 -20.88 -8.27
C ARG A 199 13.91 -20.86 -9.69
N ILE A 200 12.87 -21.67 -9.95
CA ILE A 200 12.23 -21.74 -11.27
C ILE A 200 11.52 -20.43 -11.61
N MET A 201 10.82 -19.85 -10.64
CA MET A 201 10.05 -18.61 -10.81
C MET A 201 10.93 -17.36 -10.90
N GLY A 202 12.19 -17.42 -10.46
CA GLY A 202 13.07 -16.26 -10.37
C GLY A 202 12.66 -15.25 -9.29
N ILE A 203 11.90 -15.68 -8.29
CA ILE A 203 11.43 -14.86 -7.16
C ILE A 203 11.93 -15.53 -5.87
N PRO A 204 13.02 -15.06 -5.26
CA PRO A 204 13.62 -15.72 -4.10
C PRO A 204 12.66 -15.81 -2.91
N LEU A 205 12.54 -17.01 -2.34
CA LEU A 205 12.03 -17.23 -1.00
C LEU A 205 13.14 -16.91 0.00
N VAL A 206 12.94 -15.86 0.80
CA VAL A 206 13.99 -15.29 1.66
C VAL A 206 14.04 -15.98 3.02
N ASP A 207 12.87 -16.26 3.59
CA ASP A 207 12.73 -16.97 4.86
C ASP A 207 11.33 -17.60 4.94
N HIS A 208 11.20 -18.56 5.85
CA HIS A 208 9.94 -19.14 6.28
C HIS A 208 9.88 -19.06 7.80
N ILE A 209 8.96 -18.23 8.31
CA ILE A 209 8.84 -17.91 9.73
C ILE A 209 7.63 -18.61 10.34
N ILE A 210 7.87 -19.38 11.40
CA ILE A 210 6.81 -20.00 12.19
C ILE A 210 6.53 -19.12 13.41
N ILE A 211 5.29 -18.68 13.57
CA ILE A 211 4.82 -17.81 14.65
C ILE A 211 4.15 -18.67 15.72
N GLY A 212 4.67 -18.61 16.95
CA GLY A 212 4.08 -19.20 18.14
C GLY A 212 3.67 -18.11 19.13
N LYS A 213 3.35 -18.49 20.37
CA LYS A 213 2.87 -17.55 21.39
C LYS A 213 4.02 -16.76 22.00
N GLY A 214 4.28 -15.56 21.49
CA GLY A 214 5.41 -14.71 21.89
C GLY A 214 6.78 -15.28 21.53
N LYS A 215 6.82 -16.23 20.58
CA LYS A 215 8.03 -16.89 20.08
C LYS A 215 7.91 -17.08 18.58
N HIS A 216 9.05 -17.20 17.91
CA HIS A 216 9.09 -17.47 16.48
C HIS A 216 10.29 -18.34 16.13
N HIS A 217 10.22 -19.02 14.98
CA HIS A 217 11.31 -19.81 14.42
C HIS A 217 11.54 -19.43 12.96
N SER A 218 12.81 -19.23 12.58
CA SER A 218 13.20 -19.00 11.19
C SER A 218 13.80 -20.28 10.61
N MET A 219 13.18 -20.79 9.57
CA MET A 219 13.64 -21.96 8.84
C MET A 219 14.93 -21.66 8.06
N ARG A 220 15.27 -20.40 7.79
CA ARG A 220 16.54 -20.03 7.13
C ARG A 220 17.79 -20.49 7.88
N ARG A 221 17.71 -20.68 9.19
CA ARG A 221 18.83 -21.17 10.01
C ARG A 221 18.96 -22.69 10.04
N SER A 222 18.07 -23.41 9.35
CA SER A 222 18.07 -24.86 9.30
C SER A 222 18.88 -25.40 8.11
N SER A 223 19.31 -26.66 8.19
CA SER A 223 20.14 -27.30 7.16
C SER A 223 19.48 -27.44 5.78
N ILE A 224 18.17 -27.21 5.69
CA ILE A 224 17.42 -27.33 4.43
C ILE A 224 17.56 -26.11 3.52
N TRP A 225 18.12 -25.00 4.01
CA TRP A 225 18.25 -23.74 3.25
C TRP A 225 19.48 -23.68 2.34
N GLU A 226 20.45 -24.58 2.54
CA GLU A 226 21.69 -24.66 1.76
C GLU A 226 21.64 -25.68 0.60
N ALA A 227 20.55 -26.44 0.46
CA ALA A 227 20.30 -27.40 -0.62
C ALA A 227 19.46 -26.76 -1.74
#